data_AF-Q1YPW4-F1
#
_entry.id   AF-Q1YPW4-F1
#
_cell.length_a   1.000
_cell.length_b   1.000
_cell.length_c   1.000
_cell.angle_alpha   90.00
_cell.angle_beta   90.00
_cell.angle_gamma   90.00
#
_symmetry.space_group_name_H-M   'P 1'
#
loop_
_entity.id
_entity.type
_entity.pdbx_description
1 polymer ?
#
loop_
_entity_poly.entity_id
_entity_poly.type
_entity_poly.pdbx_seq_one_letter_code
_entity_poly.pdbx_strand_id
1 'polypeptide(L)'
;MTTREIVETFKEMYGADISPTLISKVTSAVIEQVVEWQSRPLDAVYPIVYLDCIVLKIRQDNRVINKAIYLALGVNLDGQKELLGLWISENEGAKFWLNVLTELQNRGVKGILIACFDGLAGFPDAINAAFPDTQIQLCIVHMVRNSMKYVS
;
A
#
# COMPACT_ATOMS: atom_id res chain seq x y z
N MET A 1 16.00 -9.88 2.43
CA MET A 1 16.78 -10.72 3.36
C MET A 1 15.82 -11.44 4.30
N THR A 2 15.97 -12.75 4.45
CA THR A 2 15.26 -13.53 5.48
C THR A 2 15.89 -13.29 6.86
N THR A 3 15.20 -13.66 7.94
CA THR A 3 15.79 -13.55 9.29
C THR A 3 17.06 -14.39 9.44
N ARG A 4 17.20 -15.51 8.71
CA ARG A 4 18.42 -16.34 8.72
C ARG A 4 19.57 -15.68 7.96
N GLU A 5 19.29 -15.08 6.80
CA GLU A 5 20.28 -14.31 6.03
C GLU A 5 20.82 -13.13 6.86
N ILE A 6 19.96 -12.45 7.63
CA ILE A 6 20.40 -11.38 8.53
C ILE A 6 21.33 -11.91 9.63
N VAL A 7 21.08 -13.10 10.20
CA VAL A 7 22.00 -13.73 11.17
C VAL A 7 23.37 -13.97 10.54
N GLU A 8 23.40 -14.55 9.35
CA GLU A 8 24.64 -14.86 8.62
C GLU A 8 25.44 -13.58 8.32
N THR A 9 24.79 -12.55 7.77
CA THR A 9 25.43 -11.26 7.49
C THR A 9 25.92 -10.58 8.77
N PHE A 10 25.16 -10.64 9.86
CA PHE A 10 25.56 -10.04 11.13
C PHE A 10 26.81 -10.72 11.72
N LYS A 11 26.88 -12.05 11.61
CA LYS A 11 28.06 -12.81 12.03
C LYS A 11 29.29 -12.47 11.19
N GLU A 12 29.12 -12.36 9.88
CA GLU A 12 30.21 -12.00 8.96
C GLU A 12 30.76 -10.59 9.21
N MET A 13 29.87 -9.61 9.37
CA MET A 13 30.27 -8.20 9.54
C MET A 13 30.79 -7.88 10.96
N TYR A 14 30.20 -8.49 11.99
CA TYR A 14 30.42 -8.08 13.38
C TYR A 14 30.99 -9.18 14.29
N GLY A 15 31.17 -10.41 13.79
CA GLY A 15 31.73 -11.53 14.56
C GLY A 15 30.84 -12.07 15.69
N ALA A 16 29.63 -11.50 15.88
CA ALA A 16 28.74 -11.83 16.98
C ALA A 16 27.57 -12.72 16.53
N ASP A 17 27.14 -13.61 17.42
CA ASP A 17 26.02 -14.52 17.19
C ASP A 17 24.70 -13.90 17.65
N ILE A 18 23.71 -13.88 16.75
CA ILE A 18 22.34 -13.47 17.04
C ILE A 18 21.36 -14.55 16.55
N SER A 19 20.14 -14.56 17.08
CA SER A 19 19.12 -15.54 16.68
C SER A 19 18.08 -14.94 15.74
N PRO A 20 17.44 -15.75 14.86
CA PRO A 20 16.30 -15.29 14.06
C PRO A 20 15.17 -14.71 14.91
N THR A 21 14.96 -15.27 16.11
CA THR A 21 13.97 -14.78 17.07
C THR A 21 14.31 -13.39 17.60
N LEU A 22 15.59 -13.10 17.85
CA LEU A 22 16.02 -11.77 18.25
C LEU A 22 15.73 -10.75 17.15
N ILE A 23 16.03 -11.08 15.89
CA ILE A 23 15.71 -10.21 14.76
C ILE A 23 14.21 -9.94 14.68
N SER A 24 13.37 -10.97 14.81
CA SER A 24 11.91 -10.77 14.86
C SER A 24 11.49 -9.83 15.99
N LYS A 25 12.04 -9.99 17.20
CA LYS A 25 11.75 -9.08 18.33
C LYS A 25 12.14 -7.64 18.04
N VAL A 26 13.33 -7.43 17.45
CA VAL A 26 13.80 -6.09 17.05
C VAL A 26 12.87 -5.49 15.99
N THR A 27 12.47 -6.25 14.97
CA THR A 27 11.51 -5.75 13.97
C THR A 27 10.12 -5.48 14.55
N SER A 28 9.71 -6.22 15.58
CA SER A 28 8.44 -5.96 16.27
C SER A 28 8.47 -4.66 17.09
N ALA A 29 9.65 -4.18 17.48
CA ALA A 29 9.79 -2.97 18.28
C ALA A 29 9.38 -1.69 17.51
N VAL A 30 9.35 -1.72 16.18
CA VAL A 30 8.91 -0.57 15.36
C VAL A 30 7.43 -0.60 14.98
N ILE A 31 6.67 -1.62 15.43
CA ILE A 31 5.26 -1.75 15.06
C ILE A 31 4.42 -0.55 15.52
N GLU A 32 4.70 0.00 16.70
CA GLU A 32 4.02 1.19 17.19
C GLU A 32 4.25 2.40 16.27
N GLN A 33 5.48 2.57 15.78
CA GLN A 33 5.83 3.63 14.81
C GLN A 33 5.13 3.41 13.46
N VAL A 34 4.93 2.15 13.04
CA VAL A 34 4.16 1.83 11.84
C VAL A 34 2.70 2.23 12.02
N VAL A 35 2.10 1.96 13.18
CA VAL A 35 0.71 2.34 13.48
C VAL A 35 0.55 3.86 13.52
N GLU A 36 1.49 4.57 14.15
CA GLU A 36 1.52 6.03 14.16
C GLU A 36 1.67 6.60 12.74
N TRP A 37 2.57 6.04 11.95
CA TRP A 37 2.75 6.43 10.55
C TRP A 37 1.47 6.17 9.73
N GLN A 38 0.75 5.07 9.98
CA GLN A 38 -0.51 4.76 9.31
C GLN A 38 -1.63 5.73 9.69
N SER A 39 -1.64 6.27 10.91
CA SER A 39 -2.69 7.21 11.37
C SER A 39 -2.30 8.69 11.20
N ARG A 40 -1.09 8.98 10.74
CA ARG A 40 -0.57 10.35 10.61
C ARG A 40 -1.49 11.25 9.79
N PRO A 41 -1.60 12.55 10.13
CA PRO A 41 -2.34 13.50 9.32
C PRO A 41 -1.75 13.60 7.90
N LEU A 42 -2.61 13.82 6.93
CA LEU A 42 -2.27 13.98 5.52
C LEU A 42 -2.60 15.40 5.04
N ASP A 43 -2.00 15.79 3.93
CA ASP A 43 -2.29 17.09 3.32
C ASP A 43 -3.73 17.16 2.81
N ALA A 44 -4.27 18.38 2.77
CA ALA A 44 -5.65 18.60 2.38
C ALA A 44 -5.92 18.27 0.90
N VAL A 45 -4.93 18.41 0.02
CA VAL A 45 -5.12 18.24 -1.43
C VAL A 45 -3.95 17.47 -2.04
N TYR A 46 -4.29 16.45 -2.82
CA TYR A 46 -3.33 15.69 -3.62
C TYR A 46 -3.70 15.80 -5.11
N PRO A 47 -2.84 16.41 -5.96
CA PRO A 47 -3.07 16.45 -7.41
C PRO A 47 -3.28 15.09 -8.06
N ILE A 48 -2.50 14.08 -7.66
CA ILE A 48 -2.59 12.74 -8.24
C ILE A 48 -2.51 11.72 -7.11
N VAL A 49 -3.41 10.75 -7.09
CA VAL A 49 -3.31 9.57 -6.22
C VAL A 49 -3.36 8.31 -7.08
N TYR A 50 -2.32 7.48 -6.98
CA TYR A 50 -2.28 6.14 -7.55
C TYR A 50 -2.82 5.14 -6.54
N LEU A 51 -3.81 4.36 -6.96
CA LEU A 51 -4.48 3.37 -6.14
C LEU A 51 -4.21 2.01 -6.78
N ASP A 52 -3.54 1.12 -6.04
CA ASP A 52 -3.08 -0.17 -6.55
C ASP A 52 -3.27 -1.27 -5.50
N CYS A 53 -3.27 -2.52 -5.96
CA CYS A 53 -3.43 -3.70 -5.16
C CYS A 53 -2.36 -4.75 -5.53
N ILE A 54 -1.60 -5.20 -4.54
CA ILE A 54 -0.60 -6.25 -4.70
C ILE A 54 -1.05 -7.48 -3.93
N VAL A 55 -1.08 -8.63 -4.59
CA VAL A 55 -1.40 -9.90 -3.94
C VAL A 55 -0.12 -10.59 -3.47
N LEU A 56 0.02 -10.77 -2.15
CA LEU A 56 1.14 -11.49 -1.55
C LEU A 56 0.69 -12.81 -0.92
N LYS A 57 1.56 -13.81 -0.97
CA LYS A 57 1.40 -15.08 -0.25
C LYS A 57 1.88 -14.92 1.18
N ILE A 58 0.97 -14.99 2.14
CA ILE A 58 1.25 -14.84 3.57
C ILE A 58 0.94 -16.15 4.28
N ARG A 59 1.83 -16.55 5.20
CA ARG A 59 1.58 -17.70 6.08
C ARG A 59 0.73 -17.25 7.27
N GLN A 60 -0.49 -17.77 7.36
CA GLN A 60 -1.43 -17.52 8.46
C GLN A 60 -2.06 -18.85 8.87
N ASP A 61 -2.19 -19.12 10.17
CA ASP A 61 -2.82 -20.33 10.71
C ASP A 61 -2.30 -21.64 10.09
N ASN A 62 -0.97 -21.70 9.95
CA ASN A 62 -0.22 -22.81 9.35
C ASN A 62 -0.56 -23.12 7.88
N ARG A 63 -1.23 -22.20 7.18
CA ARG A 63 -1.52 -22.27 5.73
C ARG A 63 -0.92 -21.07 5.02
N VAL A 64 -0.61 -21.24 3.73
CA VAL A 64 -0.21 -20.11 2.87
C VAL A 64 -1.45 -19.65 2.12
N ILE A 65 -1.86 -18.42 2.38
CA ILE A 65 -3.02 -17.79 1.74
C ILE A 65 -2.59 -16.56 0.96
N ASN A 66 -3.33 -16.23 -0.08
CA ASN A 66 -3.17 -14.96 -0.78
C ASN A 66 -3.85 -13.87 0.03
N LYS A 67 -3.17 -12.74 0.24
CA LYS A 67 -3.76 -11.51 0.79
C LYS A 67 -3.56 -10.36 -0.18
N ALA A 68 -4.58 -9.55 -0.32
CA ALA A 68 -4.55 -8.31 -1.08
C ALA A 68 -4.00 -7.19 -0.19
N ILE A 69 -2.96 -6.52 -0.67
CA ILE A 69 -2.38 -5.32 -0.06
C ILE A 69 -2.72 -4.14 -0.94
N TYR A 70 -3.62 -3.31 -0.43
CA TYR A 70 -4.05 -2.08 -1.05
C TYR A 70 -3.05 -0.99 -0.69
N LEU A 71 -2.68 -0.17 -1.67
CA LEU A 71 -1.75 0.93 -1.46
C LEU A 71 -2.25 2.19 -2.17
N ALA A 72 -2.08 3.32 -1.49
CA ALA A 72 -2.38 4.64 -2.02
C ALA A 72 -1.09 5.46 -2.04
N LEU A 73 -0.63 5.82 -3.24
CA LEU A 73 0.56 6.64 -3.45
C LEU A 73 0.13 8.01 -3.99
N GLY A 74 0.25 9.04 -3.17
CA GLY A 74 -0.07 10.42 -3.52
C GLY A 74 1.13 11.14 -4.13
N VAL A 75 0.87 12.13 -4.97
CA VAL A 75 1.79 13.20 -5.34
C VAL A 75 1.26 14.46 -4.68
N ASN A 76 2.06 15.08 -3.81
CA ASN A 76 1.66 16.30 -3.09
C ASN A 76 1.81 17.55 -3.99
N LEU A 77 1.47 18.74 -3.46
CA LEU A 77 1.53 20.00 -4.21
C LEU A 77 2.96 20.43 -4.57
N ASP A 78 3.96 19.94 -3.84
CA ASP A 78 5.38 20.14 -4.13
C ASP A 78 5.92 19.16 -5.18
N GLY A 79 5.07 18.27 -5.70
CA GLY A 79 5.44 17.24 -6.67
C GLY A 79 6.16 16.03 -6.07
N GLN A 80 6.18 15.89 -4.75
CA GLN A 80 6.82 14.77 -4.06
C GLN A 80 5.85 13.59 -3.94
N LYS A 81 6.40 12.37 -4.09
CA LYS A 81 5.64 11.13 -3.94
C LYS A 81 5.61 10.71 -2.49
N GLU A 82 4.42 10.39 -2.00
CA GLU A 82 4.19 9.97 -0.62
C GLU A 82 3.28 8.75 -0.58
N LEU A 83 3.67 7.75 0.21
CA LEU A 83 2.81 6.61 0.47
C LEU A 83 1.79 6.98 1.55
N LEU A 84 0.54 7.18 1.16
CA LEU A 84 -0.54 7.65 2.03
C LEU A 84 -0.98 6.55 3.00
N GLY A 85 -0.96 5.29 2.56
CA GLY A 85 -1.25 4.15 3.41
C GLY A 85 -1.10 2.80 2.72
N LEU A 86 -1.17 1.76 3.55
CA LEU A 86 -1.17 0.36 3.17
C LEU A 86 -2.24 -0.37 3.98
N TRP A 87 -3.07 -1.16 3.32
CA TRP A 87 -4.15 -1.88 3.97
C TRP A 87 -4.18 -3.33 3.50
N ILE A 88 -4.41 -4.25 4.44
CA ILE A 88 -4.46 -5.67 4.16
C ILE A 88 -5.92 -6.12 4.19
N SER A 89 -6.34 -6.84 3.14
CA SER A 89 -7.63 -7.52 3.10
C SER A 89 -7.43 -8.95 2.59
N GLU A 90 -8.37 -9.82 2.92
CA GLU A 90 -8.40 -11.18 2.40
C GLU A 90 -8.80 -11.21 0.91
N ASN A 91 -9.66 -10.28 0.48
CA ASN A 91 -10.15 -10.21 -0.89
C ASN A 91 -10.05 -8.80 -1.48
N GLU A 92 -9.92 -8.76 -2.80
CA GLU A 92 -10.01 -7.52 -3.59
C GLU A 92 -11.48 -7.11 -3.79
N GLY A 93 -11.83 -5.83 -3.59
CA GLY A 93 -13.17 -5.36 -3.91
C GLY A 93 -13.43 -3.88 -3.64
N ALA A 94 -14.35 -3.30 -4.42
CA ALA A 94 -14.74 -1.89 -4.37
C ALA A 94 -15.22 -1.42 -2.97
N LYS A 95 -15.87 -2.31 -2.20
CA LYS A 95 -16.32 -1.98 -0.83
C LYS A 95 -15.17 -1.65 0.10
N PHE A 96 -14.04 -2.35 -0.04
CA PHE A 96 -12.87 -2.10 0.80
C PHE A 96 -12.22 -0.76 0.44
N TRP A 97 -12.17 -0.43 -0.85
CA TRP A 97 -11.69 0.86 -1.31
C TRP A 97 -12.47 2.05 -0.77
N LEU A 98 -13.79 1.94 -0.63
CA LEU A 98 -14.58 3.01 -0.01
C LEU A 98 -14.13 3.28 1.44
N ASN A 99 -13.81 2.22 2.21
CA ASN A 99 -13.28 2.38 3.57
C ASN A 99 -11.91 3.07 3.57
N VAL A 100 -11.04 2.69 2.63
CA VAL A 100 -9.73 3.32 2.44
C VAL A 100 -9.88 4.81 2.13
N LEU A 101 -10.73 5.16 1.16
CA LEU A 101 -10.97 6.56 0.78
C LEU A 101 -11.55 7.38 1.94
N THR A 102 -12.48 6.80 2.71
CA THR A 102 -13.06 7.43 3.90
C THR A 102 -12.00 7.67 4.98
N GLU A 103 -11.08 6.72 5.18
CA GLU A 103 -10.00 6.87 6.15
C GLU A 103 -8.98 7.94 5.71
N LEU A 104 -8.68 8.06 4.41
CA LEU A 104 -7.91 9.19 3.90
C LEU A 104 -8.58 10.55 4.20
N GLN A 105 -9.91 10.63 4.07
CA GLN A 105 -10.66 11.85 4.45
C GLN A 105 -10.53 12.15 5.93
N ASN A 106 -10.69 11.13 6.78
CA ASN A 106 -10.56 11.28 8.24
C ASN A 106 -9.15 11.73 8.67
N ARG A 107 -8.13 11.41 7.87
CA ARG A 107 -6.74 11.84 8.09
C ARG A 107 -6.43 13.23 7.53
N GLY A 108 -7.37 13.88 6.86
CA GLY A 108 -7.26 15.28 6.45
C GLY A 108 -7.38 15.53 4.95
N VAL A 109 -7.43 14.49 4.11
CA VAL A 109 -7.55 14.66 2.65
C VAL A 109 -8.94 15.19 2.31
N LYS A 110 -8.99 16.39 1.73
CA LYS A 110 -10.23 17.06 1.32
C LYS A 110 -10.48 16.94 -0.18
N GLY A 111 -9.42 16.84 -0.98
CA GLY A 111 -9.55 16.78 -2.44
C GLY A 111 -8.46 15.96 -3.11
N ILE A 112 -8.87 15.20 -4.11
CA ILE A 112 -7.98 14.50 -5.05
C ILE A 112 -8.36 15.03 -6.44
N LEU A 113 -7.40 15.51 -7.23
CA LEU A 113 -7.72 16.00 -8.58
C LEU A 113 -7.81 14.85 -9.58
N ILE A 114 -6.84 13.92 -9.53
CA ILE A 114 -6.79 12.76 -10.40
C ILE A 114 -6.59 11.48 -9.58
N ALA A 115 -7.51 10.52 -9.70
CA ALA A 115 -7.36 9.17 -9.19
C ALA A 115 -6.97 8.21 -10.31
N CYS A 116 -5.79 7.61 -10.19
CA CYS A 116 -5.22 6.68 -11.17
C CYS A 116 -5.26 5.24 -10.63
N PHE A 117 -5.99 4.34 -11.30
CA PHE A 117 -6.05 2.93 -10.90
C PHE A 117 -6.12 1.98 -12.11
N ASP A 118 -6.16 0.68 -11.87
CA ASP A 118 -6.04 -0.38 -12.88
C ASP A 118 -7.33 -0.72 -13.66
N GLY A 119 -8.47 -0.12 -13.30
CA GLY A 119 -9.77 -0.39 -13.91
C GLY A 119 -10.66 -1.38 -13.14
N LEU A 120 -10.36 -1.66 -11.86
CA LEU A 120 -11.24 -2.45 -10.98
C LEU A 120 -12.72 -2.01 -11.04
N ALA A 121 -13.61 -2.96 -11.32
CA ALA A 121 -15.04 -2.72 -11.43
C ALA A 121 -15.65 -2.19 -10.12
N GLY A 122 -16.52 -1.18 -10.22
CA GLY A 122 -17.18 -0.53 -9.08
C GLY A 122 -16.27 0.41 -8.27
N PHE A 123 -14.98 0.50 -8.58
CA PHE A 123 -14.08 1.45 -7.93
C PHE A 123 -14.38 2.93 -8.31
N PRO A 124 -14.77 3.26 -9.56
CA PRO A 124 -15.26 4.60 -9.88
C PRO A 124 -16.37 5.11 -8.96
N ASP A 125 -17.31 4.23 -8.60
CA ASP A 125 -18.44 4.59 -7.74
C ASP A 125 -17.97 4.94 -6.33
N ALA A 126 -16.99 4.20 -5.79
CA ALA A 126 -16.39 4.49 -4.49
C ALA A 126 -15.59 5.81 -4.50
N ILE A 127 -14.87 6.10 -5.59
CA ILE A 127 -14.15 7.37 -5.76
C ILE A 127 -15.16 8.52 -5.82
N ASN A 128 -16.20 8.42 -6.64
CA ASN A 128 -17.22 9.46 -6.78
C ASN A 128 -18.01 9.68 -5.48
N ALA A 129 -18.22 8.63 -4.68
CA ALA A 129 -18.87 8.74 -3.37
C ALA A 129 -18.02 9.49 -2.34
N ALA A 130 -16.70 9.28 -2.33
CA ALA A 130 -15.80 9.92 -1.37
C ALA A 130 -15.32 11.31 -1.85
N PHE A 131 -14.94 11.42 -3.12
CA PHE A 131 -14.34 12.61 -3.71
C PHE A 131 -14.99 12.93 -5.08
N PRO A 132 -16.20 13.53 -5.08
CA PRO A 132 -17.05 13.67 -6.27
C PRO A 132 -16.45 14.51 -7.40
N ASP A 133 -15.53 15.42 -7.08
CA ASP A 133 -14.87 16.28 -8.07
C ASP A 133 -13.60 15.64 -8.69
N THR A 134 -13.24 14.43 -8.26
CA THR A 134 -12.04 13.73 -8.73
C THR A 134 -12.21 13.25 -10.17
N GLN A 135 -11.22 13.54 -11.01
CA GLN A 135 -11.12 12.95 -12.35
C GLN A 135 -10.55 11.54 -12.24
N ILE A 136 -11.22 10.58 -12.87
CA ILE A 136 -10.79 9.19 -12.88
C ILE A 136 -9.99 8.91 -14.15
N GLN A 137 -8.80 8.32 -13.98
CA GLN A 137 -7.93 7.91 -15.06
C GLN A 137 -7.48 6.45 -14.91
N LEU A 138 -7.50 5.71 -16.02
CA LEU A 138 -6.85 4.40 -16.07
C LEU A 138 -5.33 4.55 -16.07
N CYS A 139 -4.68 3.76 -15.24
CA CYS A 139 -3.23 3.79 -15.08
C CYS A 139 -2.54 3.25 -16.34
N ILE A 140 -1.86 4.13 -17.07
CA ILE A 140 -1.13 3.78 -18.30
C ILE A 140 -0.06 2.70 -18.05
N VAL A 141 0.54 2.66 -16.85
CA VAL A 141 1.53 1.64 -16.48
C VAL A 141 0.88 0.26 -16.42
N HIS A 142 -0.32 0.16 -15.84
CA HIS A 142 -1.09 -1.07 -15.83
C HIS A 142 -1.52 -1.48 -17.23
N MET A 143 -1.98 -0.53 -18.05
CA MET A 143 -2.34 -0.79 -19.45
C MET A 143 -1.16 -1.35 -20.24
N VAL A 144 0.00 -0.70 -20.22
CA VAL A 144 1.21 -1.16 -20.93
C VAL A 144 1.64 -2.54 -20.43
N ARG A 145 1.73 -2.74 -19.11
CA ARG A 145 2.10 -4.06 -18.54
C ARG A 145 1.12 -5.15 -18.97
N ASN A 146 -0.17 -4.89 -18.96
CA ASN A 146 -1.19 -5.86 -19.35
C ASN A 146 -1.12 -6.17 -20.84
N SER A 147 -0.93 -5.17 -21.72
CA SER A 147 -0.75 -5.39 -23.15
C SER A 147 0.49 -6.21 -23.47
N MET A 148 1.61 -5.94 -22.79
CA MET A 148 2.89 -6.64 -23.05
C MET A 148 2.84 -8.13 -22.72
N LYS A 149 1.98 -8.58 -21.80
CA LYS A 149 1.82 -10.01 -21.44
C LYS A 149 1.40 -10.91 -22.61
N TYR A 150 0.81 -10.35 -23.66
CA TYR A 150 0.28 -11.12 -24.80
C TYR A 150 1.24 -11.17 -26.00
N VAL A 151 2.31 -10.39 -25.97
CA VAL A 151 3.25 -10.23 -27.10
C VAL A 151 4.70 -10.56 -26.73
N SER A 152 4.95 -10.90 -25.46
CA SER A 152 6.27 -11.32 -24.93
C SER A 152 6.46 -12.83 -24.96
#